data_AF-A0A8J4T1N9-F1
#
_entry.id   AF-A0A8J4T1N9-F1
#
_cell.length_a   1.000
_cell.length_b   1.000
_cell.length_c   1.000
_cell.angle_alpha   90.00
_cell.angle_beta   90.00
_cell.angle_gamma   90.00
#
_symmetry.space_group_name_H-M   'P 1'
#
loop_
_entity.id
_entity.type
_entity.pdbx_description
1 polymer ?
#
loop_
_entity_poly.entity_id
_entity_poly.type
_entity_poly.pdbx_seq_one_letter_code
_entity_poly.pdbx_strand_id
1 'polypeptide(L)'
;PRLCYQFQNFLKTRTKHILCQQWKQRQRLYGVKVQENFPFIPLVLDTDTVKNEPCNKILLKSKKSKKPRSKKMKAYIPRDTHQKSHEDLFNSREQNILIVGKPGIGKTTVIQQMLHHWAERQDRKLDFMFYFDENTLSNTSNVVNFENLLLGTFLMSNPELKDNADEIVQYLQEYSEKVTVVFDGIRDFQDNAILQRIMQHELLPEAKLVVTCRPEVEYEFSDWSTYTVYVQGFNEESIYDFFTAMSNNDPELVDSVINNPALFSLCHVPMYAFMVAACISYYTSDEAQKPCTATELYVRIFRHCLQRHGKVSLLQLDGHIKNCRDVILSLAECAFNATKLKTIKLEFEFEARGIAGIFLKTVVSPAHQRLFCAFHHNTMQEFFSALWLLEKAELLDEVLQLCQNEESKHMKHVIPFLCGLQSRTNTDHLKCLLPLNEFKENADNFLKKVFNTFLDNQQGDEYVDIAFICQCLYEYQSAGPCCSFLEEINYHLDLSEEHLDPYTCSAVSYVISQSGNKQVHLSLENSAVSLTGLKTILKHSKYLRYFSTTLCQVWTVALQCEELNYLRNLLLLCGNEMHISMSSQTDVLEQAGKIITQNTEQIILHLHCDKDPQQLTELFFNTVLSWLPYISSL
;
A
#
# COMPACT_ATOMS: atom_id res chain seq x y z
N PRO A 1 13.70 -34.79 -22.22
CA PRO A 1 14.77 -33.79 -21.96
C PRO A 1 14.83 -32.63 -22.98
N ARG A 2 15.05 -32.87 -24.28
CA ARG A 2 15.23 -31.80 -25.28
C ARG A 2 14.01 -30.86 -25.36
N LEU A 3 12.80 -31.44 -25.44
CA LEU A 3 11.53 -30.71 -25.44
C LEU A 3 11.38 -29.84 -24.17
N CYS A 4 11.75 -30.36 -23.00
CA CYS A 4 11.71 -29.65 -21.72
C CYS A 4 12.59 -28.38 -21.74
N TYR A 5 13.82 -28.46 -22.28
CA TYR A 5 14.69 -27.29 -22.43
C TYR A 5 14.19 -26.30 -23.50
N GLN A 6 13.58 -26.78 -24.60
CA GLN A 6 12.91 -25.91 -25.57
C GLN A 6 11.75 -25.14 -24.91
N PHE A 7 10.95 -25.81 -24.08
CA PHE A 7 9.85 -25.20 -23.35
C PHE A 7 10.32 -24.20 -22.29
N GLN A 8 11.34 -24.53 -21.50
CA GLN A 8 11.98 -23.60 -20.56
C GLN A 8 12.48 -22.33 -21.28
N ASN A 9 13.18 -22.49 -22.41
CA ASN A 9 13.66 -21.36 -23.21
C ASN A 9 12.52 -20.51 -23.79
N PHE A 10 11.41 -21.12 -24.19
CA PHE A 10 10.21 -20.39 -24.60
C PHE A 10 9.63 -19.56 -23.43
N LEU A 11 9.47 -20.14 -22.24
CA LEU A 11 8.98 -19.44 -21.05
C LEU A 11 9.92 -18.29 -20.63
N LYS A 12 11.25 -18.51 -20.65
CA LYS A 12 12.25 -17.44 -20.41
C LYS A 12 12.11 -16.31 -21.44
N THR A 13 11.98 -16.63 -22.73
CA THR A 13 11.81 -15.64 -23.82
C THR A 13 10.53 -14.83 -23.65
N ARG A 14 9.40 -15.50 -23.36
CA ARG A 14 8.11 -14.85 -23.07
C ARG A 14 8.22 -13.92 -21.85
N THR A 15 8.93 -14.35 -20.81
CA THR A 15 9.14 -13.55 -19.59
C THR A 15 9.91 -12.26 -19.90
N LYS A 16 11.02 -12.33 -20.65
CA LYS A 16 11.75 -11.14 -21.10
C LYS A 16 10.89 -10.18 -21.92
N HIS A 17 10.01 -10.71 -22.78
CA HIS A 17 9.06 -9.90 -23.55
C HIS A 17 8.01 -9.20 -22.66
N ILE A 18 7.44 -9.89 -21.67
CA ILE A 18 6.48 -9.30 -20.70
C ILE A 18 7.14 -8.15 -19.93
N LEU A 19 8.34 -8.38 -19.38
CA LEU A 19 9.09 -7.36 -18.65
C LEU A 19 9.39 -6.14 -19.53
N CYS A 20 9.84 -6.35 -20.76
CA CYS A 20 10.09 -5.27 -21.73
C CYS A 20 8.83 -4.47 -22.09
N GLN A 21 7.67 -5.14 -22.25
CA GLN A 21 6.40 -4.47 -22.51
C GLN A 21 5.92 -3.63 -21.33
N GLN A 22 5.95 -4.20 -20.11
CA GLN A 22 5.56 -3.50 -18.89
C GLN A 22 6.47 -2.28 -18.63
N TRP A 23 7.78 -2.40 -18.90
CA TRP A 23 8.72 -1.28 -18.84
C TRP A 23 8.38 -0.15 -19.83
N LYS A 24 8.17 -0.50 -21.11
CA LYS A 24 7.77 0.45 -22.16
C LYS A 24 6.44 1.14 -21.87
N GLN A 25 5.50 0.48 -21.17
CA GLN A 25 4.24 1.09 -20.73
C GLN A 25 4.48 2.15 -19.65
N ARG A 26 5.30 1.86 -18.61
CA ARG A 26 5.65 2.85 -17.56
C ARG A 26 6.34 4.09 -18.16
N GLN A 27 7.31 3.92 -19.06
CA GLN A 27 7.96 5.04 -19.76
C GLN A 27 6.97 5.87 -20.59
N ARG A 28 6.00 5.23 -21.26
CA ARG A 28 4.98 5.93 -22.05
C ARG A 28 4.06 6.78 -21.19
N LEU A 29 3.58 6.26 -20.06
CA LEU A 29 2.73 6.97 -19.11
C LEU A 29 3.43 8.22 -18.55
N TYR A 30 4.55 8.01 -17.85
CA TYR A 30 5.20 9.06 -17.05
C TYR A 30 6.14 9.97 -17.87
N GLY A 31 6.39 9.65 -19.14
CA GLY A 31 7.10 10.52 -20.09
C GLY A 31 8.60 10.64 -19.91
N VAL A 32 9.15 9.96 -18.91
CA VAL A 32 10.57 10.03 -18.56
C VAL A 32 11.42 9.25 -19.56
N LYS A 33 12.38 9.95 -20.19
CA LYS A 33 13.40 9.34 -21.06
C LYS A 33 14.49 8.70 -20.21
N VAL A 34 14.18 7.54 -19.66
CA VAL A 34 15.13 6.72 -18.91
C VAL A 34 15.95 5.85 -19.87
N GLN A 35 17.19 5.51 -19.49
CA GLN A 35 18.02 4.53 -20.21
C GLN A 35 17.30 3.20 -20.45
N GLU A 36 17.69 2.46 -21.48
CA GLU A 36 17.01 1.21 -21.89
C GLU A 36 17.03 0.13 -20.79
N ASN A 37 18.02 0.17 -19.89
CA ASN A 37 18.19 -0.71 -18.75
C ASN A 37 18.11 0.07 -17.42
N PHE A 38 16.92 0.56 -17.04
CA PHE A 38 16.75 1.09 -15.68
C PHE A 38 16.93 -0.04 -14.65
N PRO A 39 17.79 0.14 -13.63
CA PRO A 39 17.95 -0.86 -12.59
C PRO A 39 16.65 -0.99 -11.79
N PHE A 40 16.33 -2.21 -11.34
CA PHE A 40 15.27 -2.38 -10.37
C PHE A 40 15.69 -1.77 -9.04
N ILE A 41 15.14 -0.59 -8.71
CA ILE A 41 15.33 0.06 -7.42
C ILE A 41 14.90 -0.90 -6.29
N PRO A 42 15.74 -1.13 -5.26
CA PRO A 42 15.43 -2.04 -4.15
C PRO A 42 14.14 -1.67 -3.42
N LEU A 43 13.37 -2.69 -3.04
CA LEU A 43 12.21 -2.58 -2.17
C LEU A 43 12.52 -3.27 -0.84
N VAL A 44 12.04 -2.71 0.27
CA VAL A 44 12.14 -3.36 1.58
C VAL A 44 11.04 -4.43 1.69
N LEU A 45 11.49 -5.64 1.97
CA LEU A 45 10.69 -6.84 2.10
C LEU A 45 10.78 -7.33 3.55
N ASP A 46 9.74 -7.08 4.33
CA ASP A 46 9.63 -7.62 5.68
C ASP A 46 9.08 -9.05 5.62
N THR A 47 9.62 -9.96 6.41
CA THR A 47 9.28 -11.39 6.37
C THR A 47 8.92 -11.96 7.74
N ASP A 48 8.79 -11.09 8.75
CA ASP A 48 8.54 -11.50 10.11
C ASP A 48 7.03 -11.61 10.37
N THR A 49 6.44 -12.72 9.92
CA THR A 49 4.98 -12.98 9.93
C THR A 49 4.28 -12.72 11.27
N VAL A 50 4.90 -13.08 12.39
CA VAL A 50 4.38 -12.90 13.76
C VAL A 50 4.22 -11.41 14.15
N LYS A 51 4.77 -10.48 13.37
CA LYS A 51 4.76 -9.03 13.65
C LYS A 51 3.70 -8.26 12.88
N ASN A 52 3.14 -8.90 11.83
CA ASN A 52 2.41 -8.24 10.75
C ASN A 52 1.10 -8.95 10.38
N GLU A 53 0.70 -10.03 11.07
CA GLU A 53 -0.68 -10.54 10.97
C GLU A 53 -1.66 -9.40 11.27
N PRO A 54 -2.67 -9.12 10.43
CA PRO A 54 -3.74 -8.20 10.78
C PRO A 54 -4.48 -8.71 12.03
N CYS A 55 -4.73 -7.83 12.99
CA CYS A 55 -5.61 -8.11 14.15
C CYS A 55 -7.10 -8.25 13.79
N ASN A 56 -7.42 -8.73 12.58
CA ASN A 56 -8.78 -9.04 12.13
C ASN A 56 -9.26 -10.41 12.62
N LYS A 57 -8.41 -11.19 13.32
CA LYS A 57 -8.86 -12.37 14.06
C LYS A 57 -9.68 -11.92 15.25
N ILE A 58 -11.00 -12.13 15.17
CA ILE A 58 -11.95 -12.04 16.29
C ILE A 58 -11.41 -12.86 17.47
N LEU A 59 -10.73 -12.18 18.39
CA LEU A 59 -10.17 -12.78 19.59
C LEU A 59 -11.31 -12.97 20.60
N LEU A 60 -12.06 -14.05 20.41
CA LEU A 60 -12.96 -14.63 21.41
C LEU A 60 -12.27 -14.61 22.78
N LYS A 61 -12.79 -13.76 23.68
CA LYS A 61 -12.22 -13.51 25.01
C LYS A 61 -12.00 -14.82 25.78
N SER A 62 -10.75 -15.28 25.85
CA SER A 62 -10.33 -16.25 26.87
C SER A 62 -8.88 -16.02 27.30
N LYS A 63 -8.65 -16.07 28.61
CA LYS A 63 -7.35 -15.79 29.22
C LYS A 63 -6.36 -16.92 28.94
N LYS A 64 -5.24 -16.63 28.27
CA LYS A 64 -3.85 -16.92 28.73
C LYS A 64 -2.81 -16.75 27.61
N SER A 65 -2.03 -15.67 27.72
CA SER A 65 -0.61 -15.55 27.34
C SER A 65 -0.05 -16.54 26.29
N LYS A 66 0.10 -16.06 25.05
CA LYS A 66 1.23 -16.43 24.18
C LYS A 66 1.90 -15.14 23.70
N LYS A 67 3.25 -15.11 23.71
CA LYS A 67 4.03 -13.90 23.44
C LYS A 67 4.24 -13.71 21.93
N PRO A 68 3.82 -12.60 21.30
CA PRO A 68 4.41 -12.14 20.05
C PRO A 68 5.76 -11.45 20.32
N ARG A 69 6.64 -11.40 19.33
CA ARG A 69 7.90 -10.62 19.34
C ARG A 69 7.97 -9.80 18.04
N SER A 70 7.57 -8.53 18.06
CA SER A 70 7.83 -7.55 16.98
C SER A 70 9.08 -6.69 17.32
N LYS A 71 9.54 -5.62 16.64
CA LYS A 71 9.46 -5.13 15.24
C LYS A 71 10.88 -5.26 14.60
N LYS A 72 11.21 -4.49 13.55
CA LYS A 72 12.03 -3.25 13.64
C LYS A 72 11.30 -2.17 12.80
N MET A 73 11.45 -0.88 13.10
CA MET A 73 11.87 0.16 12.11
C MET A 73 11.60 1.61 12.54
N LYS A 74 12.65 2.44 12.54
CA LYS A 74 12.53 3.90 12.71
C LYS A 74 12.21 4.57 11.40
N ALA A 75 11.58 5.75 11.47
CA ALA A 75 11.36 6.70 10.37
C ALA A 75 10.94 6.01 9.07
N TYR A 76 9.64 5.72 8.89
CA TYR A 76 9.13 5.02 7.70
C TYR A 76 9.18 5.94 6.48
N ILE A 77 10.39 6.09 5.99
CA ILE A 77 10.70 5.40 4.78
C ILE A 77 11.30 4.04 5.22
N PRO A 78 10.82 2.89 4.72
CA PRO A 78 11.26 1.56 5.12
C PRO A 78 12.77 1.42 5.32
N ARG A 79 13.25 0.54 6.20
CA ARG A 79 14.70 0.29 6.35
C ARG A 79 15.01 -1.13 5.94
N ASP A 80 16.05 -1.31 5.15
CA ASP A 80 16.59 -2.65 4.94
C ASP A 80 17.32 -3.10 6.22
N THR A 81 16.62 -3.86 7.05
CA THR A 81 17.16 -4.40 8.30
C THR A 81 17.57 -5.86 8.21
N HIS A 82 17.17 -6.52 7.12
CA HIS A 82 17.45 -7.89 6.76
C HIS A 82 17.41 -7.93 5.23
N GLN A 83 18.59 -8.00 4.59
CA GLN A 83 18.78 -7.99 3.13
C GLN A 83 18.23 -9.25 2.44
N LYS A 84 16.95 -9.58 2.65
CA LYS A 84 16.25 -10.63 1.90
C LYS A 84 15.85 -10.04 0.57
N SER A 85 16.68 -10.32 -0.43
CA SER A 85 16.45 -9.95 -1.81
C SER A 85 15.29 -10.74 -2.43
N HIS A 86 14.85 -10.30 -3.61
CA HIS A 86 14.00 -11.11 -4.48
C HIS A 86 14.66 -12.45 -4.87
N GLU A 87 16.00 -12.54 -4.85
CA GLU A 87 16.72 -13.79 -5.08
C GLU A 87 16.57 -14.75 -3.90
N ASP A 88 16.55 -14.26 -2.66
CA ASP A 88 16.32 -15.07 -1.47
C ASP A 88 14.89 -15.61 -1.42
N LEU A 89 13.90 -14.81 -1.84
CA LEU A 89 12.52 -15.28 -2.01
C LEU A 89 12.43 -16.37 -3.08
N PHE A 90 13.11 -16.18 -4.22
CA PHE A 90 13.10 -17.16 -5.30
C PHE A 90 13.81 -18.46 -4.91
N ASN A 91 14.95 -18.37 -4.23
CA ASN A 91 15.76 -19.51 -3.78
C ASN A 91 15.33 -20.11 -2.44
N SER A 92 14.28 -19.58 -1.80
CA SER A 92 13.74 -20.13 -0.55
C SER A 92 13.33 -21.60 -0.69
N ARG A 93 13.24 -22.33 0.44
CA ARG A 93 12.67 -23.69 0.47
C ARG A 93 11.15 -23.71 0.67
N GLU A 94 10.55 -22.53 0.78
CA GLU A 94 9.14 -22.35 1.08
C GLU A 94 8.29 -22.66 -0.15
N GLN A 95 7.29 -23.53 0.03
CA GLN A 95 6.37 -23.90 -1.05
C GLN A 95 5.33 -22.80 -1.28
N ASN A 96 4.75 -22.22 -0.23
CA ASN A 96 3.66 -21.24 -0.35
C ASN A 96 4.08 -19.87 0.17
N ILE A 97 4.46 -18.99 -0.77
CA ILE A 97 4.91 -17.63 -0.49
C ILE A 97 3.75 -16.66 -0.75
N LEU A 98 3.31 -15.96 0.30
CA LEU A 98 2.36 -14.85 0.20
C LEU A 98 3.10 -13.51 0.23
N ILE A 99 2.77 -12.61 -0.70
CA ILE A 99 3.36 -11.27 -0.80
C ILE A 99 2.25 -10.22 -0.61
N VAL A 100 2.21 -9.63 0.58
CA VAL A 100 1.19 -8.68 1.03
C VAL A 100 1.70 -7.25 0.89
N GLY A 101 0.80 -6.29 0.74
CA GLY A 101 1.14 -4.87 0.81
C GLY A 101 0.11 -3.96 0.12
N LYS A 102 0.15 -2.67 0.42
CA LYS A 102 -0.83 -1.68 -0.08
C LYS A 102 -0.80 -1.53 -1.62
N PRO A 103 -1.83 -0.92 -2.25
CA PRO A 103 -1.80 -0.63 -3.69
C PRO A 103 -0.59 0.24 -4.06
N GLY A 104 0.03 -0.02 -5.22
CA GLY A 104 1.20 0.75 -5.70
C GLY A 104 2.53 0.54 -4.95
N ILE A 105 2.56 -0.19 -3.82
CA ILE A 105 3.74 -0.34 -2.94
C ILE A 105 4.90 -1.14 -3.56
N GLY A 106 4.65 -1.86 -4.67
CA GLY A 106 5.70 -2.57 -5.41
C GLY A 106 5.60 -4.10 -5.48
N LYS A 107 4.52 -4.74 -4.99
CA LYS A 107 4.34 -6.21 -5.04
C LYS A 107 4.66 -6.83 -6.42
N THR A 108 4.02 -6.33 -7.47
CA THR A 108 4.28 -6.75 -8.86
C THR A 108 5.74 -6.48 -9.29
N THR A 109 6.41 -5.46 -8.74
CA THR A 109 7.83 -5.20 -9.01
C THR A 109 8.73 -6.28 -8.37
N VAL A 110 8.40 -6.79 -7.18
CA VAL A 110 9.09 -7.94 -6.58
C VAL A 110 8.96 -9.17 -7.48
N ILE A 111 7.75 -9.44 -7.99
CA ILE A 111 7.51 -10.51 -8.97
C ILE A 111 8.31 -10.28 -10.26
N GLN A 112 8.35 -9.06 -10.78
CA GLN A 112 9.16 -8.70 -11.95
C GLN A 112 10.66 -8.94 -11.73
N GLN A 113 11.18 -8.65 -10.53
CA GLN A 113 12.57 -8.96 -10.17
C GLN A 113 12.84 -10.47 -10.12
N MET A 114 11.94 -11.25 -9.49
CA MET A 114 12.05 -12.73 -9.46
C MET A 114 12.03 -13.32 -10.88
N LEU A 115 11.11 -12.86 -11.71
CA LEU A 115 10.99 -13.25 -13.12
C LEU A 115 12.24 -12.88 -13.94
N HIS A 116 12.80 -11.70 -13.70
CA HIS A 116 14.04 -11.25 -14.35
C HIS A 116 15.23 -12.12 -13.95
N HIS A 117 15.45 -12.33 -12.65
CA HIS A 117 16.50 -13.20 -12.14
C HIS A 117 16.39 -14.62 -12.74
N TRP A 118 15.21 -15.22 -12.73
CA TRP A 118 14.98 -16.54 -13.34
C TRP A 118 15.23 -16.55 -14.86
N ALA A 119 14.77 -15.55 -15.60
CA ALA A 119 14.91 -15.48 -17.05
C ALA A 119 16.34 -15.22 -17.54
N GLU A 120 17.19 -14.59 -16.72
CA GLU A 120 18.61 -14.36 -17.03
C GLU A 120 19.55 -15.49 -16.57
N ARG A 121 19.05 -16.48 -15.82
CA ARG A 121 19.85 -17.64 -15.40
C ARG A 121 20.50 -18.37 -16.58
N GLN A 122 21.83 -18.48 -16.50
CA GLN A 122 22.71 -19.20 -17.43
C GLN A 122 23.06 -20.63 -16.96
N ASP A 123 22.55 -21.06 -15.81
CA ASP A 123 22.76 -22.43 -15.34
C ASP A 123 21.98 -23.44 -16.19
N ARG A 124 22.46 -24.70 -16.19
CA ARG A 124 21.77 -25.81 -16.87
C ARG A 124 20.67 -26.43 -16.00
N LYS A 125 20.17 -25.69 -15.02
CA LYS A 125 19.09 -26.17 -14.15
C LYS A 125 17.79 -26.15 -14.94
N LEU A 126 17.13 -27.30 -15.01
CA LEU A 126 15.81 -27.41 -15.61
C LEU A 126 14.76 -27.07 -14.54
N ASP A 127 14.12 -25.92 -14.69
CA ASP A 127 13.00 -25.44 -13.88
C ASP A 127 12.06 -24.57 -14.74
N PHE A 128 10.80 -24.44 -14.31
CA PHE A 128 9.73 -23.76 -15.06
C PHE A 128 9.05 -22.73 -14.19
N MET A 129 8.88 -21.51 -14.71
CA MET A 129 8.18 -20.44 -14.02
C MET A 129 6.97 -19.98 -14.85
N PHE A 130 5.78 -20.09 -14.27
CA PHE A 130 4.52 -19.64 -14.87
C PHE A 130 4.06 -18.36 -14.19
N TYR A 131 3.87 -17.29 -14.96
CA TYR A 131 3.37 -16.01 -14.47
C TYR A 131 1.95 -15.77 -14.96
N PHE A 132 1.03 -15.61 -14.01
CA PHE A 132 -0.35 -15.23 -14.23
C PHE A 132 -0.59 -13.88 -13.52
N ASP A 133 -0.91 -12.85 -14.29
CA ASP A 133 -1.31 -11.54 -13.75
C ASP A 133 -2.83 -11.49 -13.50
N GLU A 134 -3.30 -10.48 -12.76
CA GLU A 134 -4.72 -10.21 -12.46
C GLU A 134 -5.61 -10.23 -13.72
N ASN A 135 -5.07 -9.83 -14.88
CA ASN A 135 -5.76 -9.86 -16.18
C ASN A 135 -5.92 -11.30 -16.69
N THR A 136 -4.88 -12.12 -16.59
CA THR A 136 -4.95 -13.54 -16.97
C THR A 136 -5.86 -14.29 -16.02
N LEU A 137 -5.76 -14.06 -14.70
CA LEU A 137 -6.51 -14.77 -13.67
C LEU A 137 -8.01 -14.49 -13.73
N SER A 138 -8.41 -13.23 -13.90
CA SER A 138 -9.82 -12.89 -14.11
C SER A 138 -10.40 -13.49 -15.42
N ASN A 139 -9.57 -13.95 -16.36
CA ASN A 139 -10.00 -14.62 -17.60
C ASN A 139 -10.13 -16.14 -17.48
N THR A 140 -9.82 -16.77 -16.33
CA THR A 140 -9.78 -18.23 -16.20
C THR A 140 -10.95 -18.86 -15.47
N SER A 141 -11.97 -18.09 -15.07
CA SER A 141 -13.17 -18.56 -14.35
C SER A 141 -13.93 -19.70 -15.06
N ASN A 142 -13.86 -19.76 -16.40
CA ASN A 142 -14.55 -20.77 -17.21
C ASN A 142 -13.63 -21.92 -17.67
N VAL A 143 -12.36 -21.95 -17.23
CA VAL A 143 -11.42 -23.01 -17.63
C VAL A 143 -11.64 -24.22 -16.74
N VAL A 144 -11.74 -25.42 -17.35
CA VAL A 144 -12.14 -26.66 -16.65
C VAL A 144 -10.98 -27.62 -16.36
N ASN A 145 -9.84 -27.49 -17.07
CA ASN A 145 -8.64 -28.31 -16.86
C ASN A 145 -7.37 -27.45 -16.77
N PHE A 146 -6.41 -27.85 -15.92
CA PHE A 146 -5.08 -27.23 -15.79
C PHE A 146 -4.30 -27.25 -17.12
N GLU A 147 -4.44 -28.34 -17.86
CA GLU A 147 -3.94 -28.49 -19.22
C GLU A 147 -4.46 -27.37 -20.13
N ASN A 148 -5.77 -27.07 -20.09
CA ASN A 148 -6.39 -25.97 -20.85
C ASN A 148 -5.90 -24.58 -20.39
N LEU A 149 -5.59 -24.41 -19.11
CA LEU A 149 -4.99 -23.18 -18.57
C LEU A 149 -3.59 -22.97 -19.14
N LEU A 150 -2.74 -24.00 -19.13
CA LEU A 150 -1.38 -23.95 -19.71
C LEU A 150 -1.40 -23.83 -21.23
N LEU A 151 -2.24 -24.61 -21.91
CA LEU A 151 -2.46 -24.59 -23.35
C LEU A 151 -2.87 -23.21 -23.81
N GLY A 152 -3.98 -22.69 -23.28
CA GLY A 152 -4.55 -21.40 -23.66
C GLY A 152 -3.60 -20.23 -23.37
N THR A 153 -2.91 -20.24 -22.24
CA THR A 153 -2.09 -19.09 -21.80
C THR A 153 -0.69 -19.09 -22.43
N PHE A 154 -0.05 -20.25 -22.58
CA PHE A 154 1.35 -20.37 -22.97
C PHE A 154 1.59 -21.14 -24.28
N LEU A 155 0.96 -22.31 -24.47
CA LEU A 155 1.33 -23.23 -25.56
C LEU A 155 0.70 -22.84 -26.91
N MET A 156 -0.48 -22.17 -26.93
CA MET A 156 -1.16 -21.74 -28.16
C MET A 156 -0.29 -20.92 -29.14
N SER A 157 0.79 -20.28 -28.66
CA SER A 157 1.69 -19.47 -29.49
C SER A 157 2.77 -20.28 -30.24
N ASN A 158 2.94 -21.58 -29.98
CA ASN A 158 3.96 -22.41 -30.63
C ASN A 158 3.37 -23.77 -31.07
N PRO A 159 3.29 -24.05 -32.38
CA PRO A 159 2.78 -25.33 -32.89
C PRO A 159 3.50 -26.54 -32.30
N GLU A 160 4.84 -26.56 -32.31
CA GLU A 160 5.64 -27.68 -31.78
C GLU A 160 5.38 -27.98 -30.29
N LEU A 161 5.10 -26.97 -29.47
CA LEU A 161 4.80 -27.17 -28.04
C LEU A 161 3.34 -27.54 -27.81
N LYS A 162 2.44 -27.10 -28.68
CA LYS A 162 1.01 -27.46 -28.65
C LYS A 162 0.82 -28.94 -29.01
N ASP A 163 1.53 -29.43 -30.02
CA ASP A 163 1.41 -30.81 -30.51
C ASP A 163 1.96 -31.85 -29.51
N ASN A 164 2.71 -31.41 -28.49
CA ASN A 164 3.26 -32.24 -27.41
C ASN A 164 2.75 -31.80 -26.02
N ALA A 165 1.59 -31.15 -25.96
CA ALA A 165 1.08 -30.55 -24.71
C ALA A 165 0.83 -31.58 -23.60
N ASP A 166 0.23 -32.72 -23.92
CA ASP A 166 -0.07 -33.81 -22.98
C ASP A 166 1.21 -34.32 -22.29
N GLU A 167 2.28 -34.55 -23.07
CA GLU A 167 3.59 -34.95 -22.55
C GLU A 167 4.21 -33.87 -21.64
N ILE A 168 4.06 -32.59 -22.00
CA ILE A 168 4.54 -31.46 -21.20
C ILE A 168 3.78 -31.39 -19.87
N VAL A 169 2.44 -31.52 -19.89
CA VAL A 169 1.62 -31.45 -18.68
C VAL A 169 1.88 -32.64 -17.77
N GLN A 170 1.98 -33.86 -18.32
CA GLN A 170 2.39 -35.04 -17.56
C GLN A 170 3.77 -34.85 -16.91
N TYR A 171 4.75 -34.31 -17.64
CA TYR A 171 6.07 -34.01 -17.10
C TYR A 171 6.03 -32.96 -15.97
N LEU A 172 5.22 -31.91 -16.10
CA LEU A 172 5.06 -30.89 -15.05
C LEU A 172 4.39 -31.43 -13.79
N GLN A 173 3.53 -32.43 -13.92
CA GLN A 173 2.90 -33.12 -12.79
C GLN A 173 3.85 -34.10 -12.11
N GLU A 174 4.57 -34.92 -12.89
CA GLU A 174 5.57 -35.88 -12.38
C GLU A 174 6.76 -35.16 -11.70
N TYR A 175 7.18 -34.01 -12.24
CA TYR A 175 8.29 -33.21 -11.75
C TYR A 175 7.84 -31.84 -11.23
N SER A 176 6.79 -31.82 -10.41
CA SER A 176 6.22 -30.60 -9.87
C SER A 176 7.18 -29.82 -8.96
N GLU A 177 8.21 -30.45 -8.39
CA GLU A 177 9.27 -29.79 -7.60
C GLU A 177 10.14 -28.82 -8.42
N LYS A 178 10.09 -28.92 -9.75
CA LYS A 178 10.76 -28.00 -10.69
C LYS A 178 9.86 -26.83 -11.13
N VAL A 179 8.61 -26.79 -10.67
CA VAL A 179 7.61 -25.81 -11.11
C VAL A 179 7.46 -24.70 -10.07
N THR A 180 7.48 -23.45 -10.55
CA THR A 180 7.07 -22.27 -9.80
C THR A 180 5.88 -21.63 -10.49
N VAL A 181 4.77 -21.45 -9.79
CA VAL A 181 3.59 -20.74 -10.27
C VAL A 181 3.45 -19.42 -9.52
N VAL A 182 3.28 -18.32 -10.26
CA VAL A 182 3.13 -16.99 -9.71
C VAL A 182 1.75 -16.43 -10.07
N PHE A 183 1.07 -15.94 -9.04
CA PHE A 183 -0.26 -15.35 -9.08
C PHE A 183 -0.21 -13.90 -8.60
N ASP A 184 -0.12 -12.96 -9.54
CA ASP A 184 0.14 -11.54 -9.29
C ASP A 184 -1.17 -10.72 -9.33
N GLY A 185 -1.67 -10.38 -8.15
CA GLY A 185 -2.82 -9.49 -7.93
C GLY A 185 -4.15 -10.18 -7.66
N ILE A 186 -4.19 -11.30 -6.92
CA ILE A 186 -5.48 -11.96 -6.62
C ILE A 186 -6.29 -11.15 -5.60
N ARG A 187 -7.62 -11.14 -5.82
CA ARG A 187 -8.63 -10.50 -4.96
C ARG A 187 -9.72 -11.44 -4.41
N ASP A 188 -9.91 -12.60 -5.03
CA ASP A 188 -10.84 -13.67 -4.62
C ASP A 188 -10.38 -15.01 -5.21
N PHE A 189 -10.60 -16.11 -4.48
CA PHE A 189 -10.42 -17.48 -4.98
C PHE A 189 -11.72 -18.26 -5.14
N GLN A 190 -12.80 -17.80 -4.52
CA GLN A 190 -14.04 -18.57 -4.33
C GLN A 190 -14.62 -19.10 -5.65
N ASP A 191 -14.52 -18.32 -6.73
CA ASP A 191 -15.14 -18.62 -8.03
C ASP A 191 -14.24 -19.36 -9.04
N ASN A 192 -13.02 -19.78 -8.66
CA ASN A 192 -12.09 -20.42 -9.61
C ASN A 192 -11.55 -21.77 -9.10
N ALA A 193 -12.29 -22.83 -9.43
CA ALA A 193 -11.98 -24.20 -9.04
C ALA A 193 -10.58 -24.68 -9.47
N ILE A 194 -10.04 -24.23 -10.62
CA ILE A 194 -8.67 -24.62 -11.00
C ILE A 194 -7.65 -23.95 -10.08
N LEU A 195 -7.79 -22.64 -9.83
CA LEU A 195 -6.87 -21.94 -8.95
C LEU A 195 -6.88 -22.55 -7.55
N GLN A 196 -8.06 -22.85 -7.00
CA GLN A 196 -8.19 -23.58 -5.72
C GLN A 196 -7.45 -24.92 -5.73
N ARG A 197 -7.61 -25.75 -6.78
CA ARG A 197 -6.93 -27.05 -6.89
C ARG A 197 -5.41 -26.95 -7.09
N ILE A 198 -4.91 -25.85 -7.67
CA ILE A 198 -3.47 -25.54 -7.67
C ILE A 198 -3.02 -25.12 -6.28
N MET A 199 -3.75 -24.21 -5.62
CA MET A 199 -3.45 -23.71 -4.27
C MET A 199 -3.41 -24.82 -3.21
N GLN A 200 -4.30 -25.81 -3.34
CA GLN A 200 -4.40 -27.00 -2.50
C GLN A 200 -3.38 -28.10 -2.89
N HIS A 201 -2.48 -27.84 -3.84
CA HIS A 201 -1.49 -28.78 -4.36
C HIS A 201 -2.05 -30.08 -4.97
N GLU A 202 -3.35 -30.16 -5.30
CA GLU A 202 -3.92 -31.35 -5.95
C GLU A 202 -3.35 -31.59 -7.35
N LEU A 203 -3.07 -30.51 -8.08
CA LEU A 203 -2.63 -30.54 -9.48
C LEU A 203 -1.11 -30.49 -9.64
N LEU A 204 -0.41 -29.96 -8.64
CA LEU A 204 1.05 -29.77 -8.62
C LEU A 204 1.57 -29.98 -7.18
N PRO A 205 1.76 -31.23 -6.73
CA PRO A 205 2.00 -31.56 -5.32
C PRO A 205 3.20 -30.87 -4.66
N GLU A 206 4.31 -30.71 -5.38
CA GLU A 206 5.57 -30.18 -4.84
C GLU A 206 5.96 -28.80 -5.41
N ALA A 207 5.09 -28.17 -6.20
CA ALA A 207 5.38 -26.89 -6.82
C ALA A 207 5.47 -25.74 -5.82
N LYS A 208 6.35 -24.77 -6.11
CA LYS A 208 6.38 -23.48 -5.42
C LYS A 208 5.27 -22.58 -5.95
N LEU A 209 4.46 -22.05 -5.07
CA LEU A 209 3.40 -21.10 -5.35
C LEU A 209 3.77 -19.74 -4.74
N VAL A 210 3.67 -18.67 -5.53
CA VAL A 210 3.91 -17.30 -5.09
C VAL A 210 2.67 -16.46 -5.40
N VAL A 211 1.97 -16.00 -4.37
CA VAL A 211 0.77 -15.17 -4.52
C VAL A 211 1.07 -13.75 -4.06
N THR A 212 0.55 -12.74 -4.75
CA THR A 212 0.50 -11.38 -4.21
C THR A 212 -0.95 -10.94 -3.96
N CYS A 213 -1.21 -10.31 -2.82
CA CYS A 213 -2.55 -9.83 -2.44
C CYS A 213 -2.49 -8.44 -1.77
N ARG A 214 -3.65 -7.84 -1.45
CA ARG A 214 -3.72 -6.65 -0.58
C ARG A 214 -3.95 -7.09 0.88
N PRO A 215 -3.61 -6.29 1.91
CA PRO A 215 -3.83 -6.68 3.31
C PRO A 215 -5.29 -7.01 3.64
N GLU A 216 -6.24 -6.36 2.95
CA GLU A 216 -7.68 -6.55 3.17
C GLU A 216 -8.18 -7.95 2.77
N VAL A 217 -7.41 -8.72 2.00
CA VAL A 217 -7.72 -10.12 1.60
C VAL A 217 -6.69 -11.12 2.14
N GLU A 218 -5.77 -10.68 3.01
CA GLU A 218 -4.73 -11.53 3.59
C GLU A 218 -5.32 -12.68 4.42
N TYR A 219 -6.45 -12.43 5.10
CA TYR A 219 -7.09 -13.43 5.97
C TYR A 219 -7.49 -14.71 5.23
N GLU A 220 -7.79 -14.63 3.92
CA GLU A 220 -8.14 -15.78 3.08
C GLU A 220 -6.99 -16.78 2.92
N PHE A 221 -5.77 -16.36 3.21
CA PHE A 221 -4.54 -17.15 3.04
C PHE A 221 -3.96 -17.68 4.36
N SER A 222 -4.55 -17.34 5.51
CA SER A 222 -3.99 -17.59 6.86
C SER A 222 -3.55 -19.05 7.08
N ASP A 223 -4.32 -20.00 6.54
CA ASP A 223 -4.07 -21.44 6.67
C ASP A 223 -3.30 -22.05 5.48
N TRP A 224 -3.02 -21.26 4.44
CA TRP A 224 -2.38 -21.71 3.19
C TRP A 224 -0.89 -21.36 3.11
N SER A 225 -0.50 -20.14 3.50
CA SER A 225 0.86 -19.64 3.32
C SER A 225 1.84 -20.29 4.30
N THR A 226 2.95 -20.86 3.81
CA THR A 226 4.07 -21.27 4.67
C THR A 226 4.96 -20.08 5.01
N TYR A 227 4.94 -19.03 4.19
CA TYR A 227 5.83 -17.87 4.34
C TYR A 227 5.20 -16.59 3.80
N THR A 228 5.04 -15.57 4.65
CA THR A 228 4.44 -14.29 4.27
C THR A 228 5.48 -13.17 4.27
N VAL A 229 5.40 -12.32 3.24
CA VAL A 229 6.31 -11.22 2.94
C VAL A 229 5.51 -9.94 2.76
N TYR A 230 5.79 -8.91 3.55
CA TYR A 230 5.13 -7.61 3.48
C TYR A 230 6.03 -6.65 2.72
N VAL A 231 5.55 -6.16 1.57
CA VAL A 231 6.27 -5.18 0.75
C VAL A 231 6.03 -3.80 1.33
N GLN A 232 7.08 -3.20 1.89
CA GLN A 232 7.01 -1.92 2.58
C GLN A 232 7.31 -0.72 1.66
N GLY A 233 7.85 -0.96 0.46
CA GLY A 233 8.16 0.09 -0.52
C GLY A 233 9.64 0.46 -0.56
N PHE A 234 9.95 1.66 -1.03
CA PHE A 234 11.32 2.18 -1.14
C PHE A 234 11.90 2.58 0.23
N ASN A 235 13.19 2.34 0.47
CA ASN A 235 13.94 2.92 1.59
C ASN A 235 14.52 4.33 1.25
N GLU A 236 15.22 5.00 2.19
CA GLU A 236 15.69 6.40 1.99
C GLU A 236 16.70 6.48 0.83
N GLU A 237 17.56 5.46 0.72
CA GLU A 237 18.52 5.23 -0.36
C GLU A 237 17.79 4.85 -1.67
N SER A 238 16.78 3.98 -1.65
CA SER A 238 15.93 3.65 -2.80
C SER A 238 15.22 4.88 -3.39
N ILE A 239 14.72 5.81 -2.55
CA ILE A 239 14.11 7.05 -3.04
C ILE A 239 15.18 7.94 -3.69
N TYR A 240 16.35 8.08 -3.06
CA TYR A 240 17.47 8.82 -3.61
C TYR A 240 17.92 8.24 -4.98
N ASP A 241 18.13 6.92 -5.05
CA ASP A 241 18.52 6.19 -6.26
C ASP A 241 17.47 6.32 -7.36
N PHE A 242 16.18 6.21 -7.00
CA PHE A 242 15.08 6.38 -7.93
C PHE A 242 15.09 7.77 -8.58
N PHE A 243 15.15 8.86 -7.79
CA PHE A 243 15.15 10.21 -8.35
C PHE A 243 16.47 10.54 -9.06
N THR A 244 17.60 10.01 -8.61
CA THR A 244 18.90 10.12 -9.28
C THR A 244 18.85 9.48 -10.68
N ALA A 245 18.36 8.24 -10.78
CA ALA A 245 18.25 7.52 -12.05
C ALA A 245 17.17 8.11 -12.99
N MET A 246 16.10 8.68 -12.44
CA MET A 246 15.01 9.31 -13.23
C MET A 246 15.36 10.72 -13.74
N SER A 247 16.27 11.43 -13.05
CA SER A 247 16.71 12.78 -13.41
C SER A 247 17.93 12.83 -14.35
N ASN A 248 18.52 11.67 -14.68
CA ASN A 248 19.86 11.56 -15.29
C ASN A 248 20.98 12.17 -14.42
N ASN A 249 20.88 12.00 -13.10
CA ASN A 249 21.79 12.54 -12.09
C ASN A 249 21.80 14.07 -11.97
N ASP A 250 20.65 14.72 -12.15
CA ASP A 250 20.48 16.16 -11.87
C ASP A 250 20.18 16.37 -10.37
N PRO A 251 21.11 16.95 -9.59
CA PRO A 251 20.95 17.11 -8.16
C PRO A 251 19.83 18.07 -7.78
N GLU A 252 19.50 19.09 -8.59
CA GLU A 252 18.46 20.06 -8.25
C GLU A 252 17.07 19.39 -8.22
N LEU A 253 16.84 18.44 -9.12
CA LEU A 253 15.61 17.63 -9.15
C LEU A 253 15.53 16.65 -7.97
N VAL A 254 16.65 16.07 -7.53
CA VAL A 254 16.72 15.18 -6.37
C VAL A 254 16.46 15.97 -5.07
N ASP A 255 17.15 17.10 -4.89
CA ASP A 255 16.98 17.99 -3.74
C ASP A 255 15.56 18.54 -3.63
N SER A 256 14.87 18.76 -4.75
CA SER A 256 13.48 19.24 -4.78
C SER A 256 12.48 18.31 -4.08
N VAL A 257 12.77 17.00 -4.04
CA VAL A 257 11.94 16.00 -3.36
C VAL A 257 12.42 15.79 -1.93
N ILE A 258 13.72 15.60 -1.73
CA ILE A 258 14.30 15.28 -0.41
C ILE A 258 14.05 16.41 0.60
N ASN A 259 14.17 17.67 0.15
CA ASN A 259 13.92 18.83 1.00
C ASN A 259 12.42 19.14 1.22
N ASN A 260 11.50 18.36 0.62
CA ASN A 260 10.07 18.43 0.91
C ASN A 260 9.60 17.16 1.67
N PRO A 261 9.45 17.23 3.01
CA PRO A 261 9.04 16.09 3.83
C PRO A 261 7.70 15.45 3.46
N ALA A 262 6.78 16.19 2.82
CA ALA A 262 5.46 15.68 2.43
C ALA A 262 5.47 14.95 1.08
N LEU A 263 6.30 15.40 0.13
CA LEU A 263 6.53 14.66 -1.12
C LEU A 263 7.44 13.45 -0.86
N PHE A 264 8.49 13.63 -0.06
CA PHE A 264 9.40 12.56 0.36
C PHE A 264 8.67 11.43 1.10
N SER A 265 7.73 11.75 2.00
CA SER A 265 6.93 10.75 2.69
C SER A 265 5.96 10.00 1.79
N LEU A 266 5.42 10.61 0.72
CA LEU A 266 4.65 9.92 -0.31
C LEU A 266 5.52 8.96 -1.14
N CYS A 267 6.77 9.34 -1.43
CA CYS A 267 7.66 8.61 -2.32
C CYS A 267 8.13 7.25 -1.79
N HIS A 268 7.84 6.87 -0.54
CA HIS A 268 8.02 5.49 -0.08
C HIS A 268 7.18 4.50 -0.92
N VAL A 269 6.03 4.95 -1.44
CA VAL A 269 5.23 4.19 -2.42
C VAL A 269 5.84 4.41 -3.81
N PRO A 270 6.39 3.38 -4.47
CA PRO A 270 7.04 3.53 -5.78
C PRO A 270 6.15 4.19 -6.84
N MET A 271 4.85 3.87 -6.84
CA MET A 271 3.88 4.50 -7.74
C MET A 271 3.78 6.02 -7.53
N TYR A 272 3.77 6.50 -6.28
CA TYR A 272 3.76 7.95 -6.00
C TYR A 272 5.09 8.59 -6.39
N ALA A 273 6.23 7.92 -6.17
CA ALA A 273 7.52 8.41 -6.67
C ALA A 273 7.52 8.60 -8.20
N PHE A 274 6.97 7.65 -8.98
CA PHE A 274 6.78 7.82 -10.43
C PHE A 274 5.88 9.01 -10.80
N MET A 275 4.76 9.19 -10.10
CA MET A 275 3.85 10.33 -10.32
C MET A 275 4.52 11.67 -9.97
N VAL A 276 5.27 11.74 -8.86
CA VAL A 276 6.01 12.92 -8.42
C VAL A 276 7.10 13.27 -9.44
N ALA A 277 7.91 12.31 -9.90
CA ALA A 277 8.92 12.52 -10.94
C ALA A 277 8.30 13.08 -12.24
N ALA A 278 7.17 12.52 -12.68
CA ALA A 278 6.44 13.02 -13.86
C ALA A 278 5.90 14.45 -13.65
N CYS A 279 5.37 14.77 -12.47
CA CYS A 279 4.88 16.10 -12.14
C CYS A 279 6.00 17.16 -12.05
N ILE A 280 7.16 16.80 -11.51
CA ILE A 280 8.33 17.70 -11.45
C ILE A 280 8.87 17.98 -12.86
N SER A 281 8.83 17.01 -13.78
CA SER A 281 9.20 17.24 -15.18
C SER A 281 8.23 18.15 -15.97
N TYR A 282 7.17 18.65 -15.34
CA TYR A 282 5.98 19.20 -16.00
C TYR A 282 5.52 20.57 -15.47
N TYR A 283 5.44 20.75 -14.16
CA TYR A 283 5.15 22.06 -13.56
C TYR A 283 6.43 22.89 -13.45
N THR A 284 6.28 24.19 -13.17
CA THR A 284 7.42 24.97 -12.64
C THR A 284 7.90 24.35 -11.33
N SER A 285 9.18 24.49 -11.00
CA SER A 285 9.80 23.99 -9.76
C SER A 285 8.90 24.21 -8.55
N ASP A 286 8.46 25.46 -8.37
CA ASP A 286 7.75 25.95 -7.19
C ASP A 286 6.31 25.42 -7.08
N GLU A 287 5.69 24.98 -8.18
CA GLU A 287 4.37 24.34 -8.14
C GLU A 287 4.47 22.82 -7.99
N ALA A 288 5.42 22.18 -8.66
CA ALA A 288 5.70 20.76 -8.46
C ALA A 288 6.07 20.45 -7.01
N GLN A 289 6.91 21.30 -6.42
CA GLN A 289 7.45 21.18 -5.06
C GLN A 289 6.45 21.54 -3.96
N LYS A 290 5.19 21.91 -4.26
CA LYS A 290 4.18 22.10 -3.20
C LYS A 290 3.75 20.75 -2.61
N PRO A 291 3.74 20.59 -1.27
CA PRO A 291 3.04 19.48 -0.61
C PRO A 291 1.63 19.30 -1.19
N CYS A 292 1.23 18.05 -1.38
CA CYS A 292 -0.08 17.67 -1.92
C CYS A 292 -0.59 16.40 -1.24
N THR A 293 -1.90 16.18 -1.28
CA THR A 293 -2.48 14.89 -0.87
C THR A 293 -2.27 13.83 -1.95
N ALA A 294 -2.56 12.56 -1.66
CA ALA A 294 -2.55 11.53 -2.69
C ALA A 294 -3.53 11.89 -3.81
N THR A 295 -4.78 12.28 -3.53
CA THR A 295 -5.75 12.64 -4.57
C THR A 295 -5.29 13.81 -5.44
N GLU A 296 -4.69 14.84 -4.87
CA GLU A 296 -4.13 15.95 -5.65
C GLU A 296 -3.02 15.46 -6.59
N LEU A 297 -2.17 14.51 -6.17
CA LEU A 297 -1.19 13.88 -7.05
C LEU A 297 -1.84 13.12 -8.23
N TYR A 298 -3.00 12.48 -8.04
CA TYR A 298 -3.77 11.88 -9.14
C TYR A 298 -4.37 12.95 -10.08
N VAL A 299 -4.89 14.06 -9.54
CA VAL A 299 -5.38 15.18 -10.38
C VAL A 299 -4.23 15.79 -11.18
N ARG A 300 -3.05 15.97 -10.57
CA ARG A 300 -1.84 16.47 -11.24
C ARG A 300 -1.38 15.54 -12.36
N ILE A 301 -1.31 14.21 -12.15
CA ILE A 301 -0.88 13.27 -13.21
C ILE A 301 -1.96 13.07 -14.29
N PHE A 302 -3.25 13.10 -13.95
CA PHE A 302 -4.34 13.11 -14.91
C PHE A 302 -4.24 14.31 -15.88
N ARG A 303 -4.02 15.52 -15.33
CA ARG A 303 -3.81 16.74 -16.13
C ARG A 303 -2.53 16.68 -16.98
N HIS A 304 -1.43 16.15 -16.42
CA HIS A 304 -0.18 15.90 -17.17
C HIS A 304 -0.40 14.99 -18.39
N CYS A 305 -1.05 13.84 -18.17
CA CYS A 305 -1.36 12.86 -19.20
C CYS A 305 -2.15 13.46 -20.37
N LEU A 306 -3.20 14.23 -20.07
CA LEU A 306 -4.02 14.91 -21.09
C LEU A 306 -3.24 16.01 -21.82
N GLN A 307 -2.45 16.82 -21.12
CA GLN A 307 -1.66 17.88 -21.76
C GLN A 307 -0.65 17.31 -22.77
N ARG A 308 0.07 16.26 -22.36
CA ARG A 308 1.09 15.60 -23.19
C ARG A 308 0.49 14.85 -24.37
N HIS A 309 -0.72 14.30 -24.23
CA HIS A 309 -1.47 13.70 -25.33
C HIS A 309 -1.90 14.75 -26.35
N GLY A 310 -2.58 15.81 -25.91
CA GLY A 310 -3.01 16.91 -26.76
C GLY A 310 -1.87 17.77 -27.33
N LYS A 311 -0.65 17.66 -26.76
CA LYS A 311 0.51 18.52 -27.04
C LYS A 311 0.19 20.01 -26.87
N VAL A 312 -0.66 20.33 -25.90
CA VAL A 312 -1.15 21.68 -25.62
C VAL A 312 -0.29 22.38 -24.57
N SER A 313 -0.30 23.71 -24.52
CA SER A 313 0.29 24.45 -23.41
C SER A 313 -0.58 24.34 -22.13
N LEU A 314 -0.02 24.64 -20.96
CA LEU A 314 -0.79 24.75 -19.71
C LEU A 314 -2.00 25.69 -19.83
N LEU A 315 -1.86 26.80 -20.58
CA LEU A 315 -2.94 27.77 -20.83
C LEU A 315 -4.09 27.22 -21.69
N GLN A 316 -3.81 26.22 -22.54
CA GLN A 316 -4.79 25.58 -23.43
C GLN A 316 -5.38 24.30 -22.83
N LEU A 317 -4.80 23.80 -21.74
CA LEU A 317 -5.14 22.50 -21.16
C LEU A 317 -6.61 22.39 -20.72
N ASP A 318 -7.14 23.39 -20.03
CA ASP A 318 -8.55 23.38 -19.59
C ASP A 318 -9.52 23.30 -20.79
N GLY A 319 -9.18 23.96 -21.90
CA GLY A 319 -9.94 23.86 -23.15
C GLY A 319 -9.84 22.47 -23.79
N HIS A 320 -8.66 21.85 -23.75
CA HIS A 320 -8.47 20.48 -24.21
C HIS A 320 -9.26 19.47 -23.36
N ILE A 321 -9.16 19.55 -22.03
CA ILE A 321 -9.91 18.69 -21.09
C ILE A 321 -11.42 18.82 -21.35
N LYS A 322 -11.93 20.04 -21.53
CA LYS A 322 -13.34 20.29 -21.85
C LYS A 322 -13.77 19.63 -23.17
N ASN A 323 -12.93 19.70 -24.21
CA ASN A 323 -13.19 19.02 -25.49
C ASN A 323 -13.13 17.48 -25.39
N CYS A 324 -12.46 16.96 -24.37
CA CYS A 324 -12.32 15.52 -24.10
C CYS A 324 -13.35 14.99 -23.08
N ARG A 325 -14.23 15.85 -22.53
CA ARG A 325 -15.11 15.56 -21.38
C ARG A 325 -15.88 14.26 -21.54
N ASP A 326 -16.57 14.08 -22.67
CA ASP A 326 -17.50 12.96 -22.84
C ASP A 326 -16.76 11.60 -22.87
N VAL A 327 -15.56 11.55 -23.45
CA VAL A 327 -14.68 10.37 -23.43
C VAL A 327 -14.16 10.10 -22.02
N ILE A 328 -13.81 11.15 -21.27
CA ILE A 328 -13.32 11.03 -19.89
C ILE A 328 -14.44 10.54 -18.96
N LEU A 329 -15.67 11.02 -19.13
CA LEU A 329 -16.82 10.60 -18.32
C LEU A 329 -17.30 9.20 -18.66
N SER A 330 -17.34 8.82 -19.93
CA SER A 330 -17.64 7.43 -20.31
C SER A 330 -16.60 6.46 -19.75
N LEU A 331 -15.32 6.85 -19.72
CA LEU A 331 -14.26 6.09 -19.05
C LEU A 331 -14.45 6.04 -17.52
N ALA A 332 -14.92 7.12 -16.90
CA ALA A 332 -15.22 7.19 -15.46
C ALA A 332 -16.41 6.27 -15.07
N GLU A 333 -17.48 6.27 -15.87
CA GLU A 333 -18.63 5.38 -15.71
C GLU A 333 -18.21 3.90 -15.79
N CYS A 334 -17.42 3.54 -16.81
CA CYS A 334 -16.91 2.18 -16.93
C CYS A 334 -15.98 1.80 -15.77
N ALA A 335 -15.15 2.73 -15.27
CA ALA A 335 -14.34 2.51 -14.07
C ALA A 335 -15.22 2.21 -12.85
N PHE A 336 -16.25 3.02 -12.62
CA PHE A 336 -17.19 2.88 -11.50
C PHE A 336 -17.90 1.52 -11.55
N ASN A 337 -18.47 1.17 -12.69
CA ASN A 337 -19.17 -0.10 -12.88
C ASN A 337 -18.23 -1.30 -12.69
N ALA A 338 -16.99 -1.23 -13.20
CA ALA A 338 -15.99 -2.27 -12.98
C ALA A 338 -15.55 -2.36 -11.51
N THR A 339 -15.37 -1.24 -10.81
CA THR A 339 -15.05 -1.24 -9.37
C THR A 339 -16.19 -1.86 -8.57
N LYS A 340 -17.45 -1.51 -8.87
CA LYS A 340 -18.63 -2.09 -8.22
C LYS A 340 -18.70 -3.61 -8.42
N LEU A 341 -18.42 -4.09 -9.64
CA LEU A 341 -18.35 -5.51 -9.99
C LEU A 341 -17.03 -6.21 -9.56
N LYS A 342 -16.21 -5.59 -8.70
CA LYS A 342 -14.91 -6.09 -8.21
C LYS A 342 -13.93 -6.52 -9.31
N THR A 343 -14.12 -6.04 -10.54
CA THR A 343 -13.36 -6.43 -11.74
C THR A 343 -12.43 -5.33 -12.24
N ILE A 344 -11.36 -5.73 -12.92
CA ILE A 344 -10.47 -4.84 -13.66
C ILE A 344 -10.73 -4.85 -15.17
N LYS A 345 -11.64 -5.71 -15.64
CA LYS A 345 -12.00 -5.79 -17.06
C LYS A 345 -13.02 -4.71 -17.40
N LEU A 346 -12.73 -4.00 -18.47
CA LEU A 346 -13.57 -2.96 -19.04
C LEU A 346 -13.94 -3.38 -20.46
N GLU A 347 -15.24 -3.48 -20.73
CA GLU A 347 -15.79 -3.55 -22.08
C GLU A 347 -15.90 -2.12 -22.62
N PHE A 348 -14.78 -1.59 -23.11
CA PHE A 348 -14.66 -0.22 -23.60
C PHE A 348 -13.86 -0.21 -24.91
N GLU A 349 -14.48 0.27 -25.98
CA GLU A 349 -13.81 0.42 -27.28
C GLU A 349 -13.00 1.72 -27.30
N PHE A 350 -11.70 1.65 -27.58
CA PHE A 350 -10.84 2.82 -27.66
C PHE A 350 -9.75 2.67 -28.72
N GLU A 351 -9.38 3.80 -29.32
CA GLU A 351 -8.13 3.90 -30.07
C GLU A 351 -6.96 3.94 -29.09
N ALA A 352 -5.97 3.07 -29.27
CA ALA A 352 -4.75 3.05 -28.43
C ALA A 352 -3.88 4.32 -28.51
N ARG A 353 -4.21 5.26 -29.41
CA ARG A 353 -3.62 6.60 -29.51
C ARG A 353 -4.58 7.72 -29.09
N GLY A 354 -5.83 7.40 -28.76
CA GLY A 354 -6.82 8.33 -28.22
C GLY A 354 -6.68 8.53 -26.71
N ILE A 355 -7.55 9.36 -26.13
CA ILE A 355 -7.51 9.80 -24.73
C ILE A 355 -7.60 8.60 -23.76
N ALA A 356 -8.54 7.69 -23.99
CA ALA A 356 -8.68 6.51 -23.14
C ALA A 356 -7.43 5.60 -23.20
N GLY A 357 -6.72 5.55 -24.33
CA GLY A 357 -5.47 4.81 -24.48
C GLY A 357 -4.27 5.39 -23.72
N ILE A 358 -4.41 6.56 -23.09
CA ILE A 358 -3.44 7.06 -22.11
C ILE A 358 -3.59 6.29 -20.78
N PHE A 359 -4.84 6.03 -20.37
CA PHE A 359 -5.16 5.47 -19.05
C PHE A 359 -5.38 3.95 -19.09
N LEU A 360 -5.72 3.40 -20.26
CA LEU A 360 -6.03 1.99 -20.50
C LEU A 360 -4.92 1.23 -21.23
N LYS A 361 -4.79 -0.06 -20.90
CA LYS A 361 -4.04 -1.07 -21.67
C LYS A 361 -5.02 -2.09 -22.28
N THR A 362 -4.72 -2.57 -23.48
CA THR A 362 -5.45 -3.70 -24.08
C THR A 362 -5.09 -5.00 -23.37
N VAL A 363 -6.10 -5.80 -23.06
CA VAL A 363 -6.01 -7.12 -22.43
C VAL A 363 -6.56 -8.15 -23.41
N VAL A 364 -5.70 -9.05 -23.88
CA VAL A 364 -6.10 -10.15 -24.78
C VAL A 364 -6.51 -11.34 -23.93
N SER A 365 -7.74 -11.85 -24.10
CA SER A 365 -8.16 -13.14 -23.53
C SER A 365 -7.89 -14.26 -24.53
N PRO A 366 -6.88 -15.14 -24.32
CA PRO A 366 -6.53 -16.17 -25.31
C PRO A 366 -7.66 -17.16 -25.59
N ALA A 367 -8.47 -17.44 -24.57
CA ALA A 367 -9.56 -18.43 -24.62
C ALA A 367 -10.81 -17.95 -25.40
N HIS A 368 -11.02 -16.64 -25.56
CA HIS A 368 -12.29 -16.09 -26.06
C HIS A 368 -12.15 -15.24 -27.34
N GLN A 369 -10.93 -14.95 -27.80
CA GLN A 369 -10.63 -13.99 -28.89
C GLN A 369 -11.20 -12.56 -28.68
N ARG A 370 -11.79 -12.27 -27.51
CA ARG A 370 -12.27 -10.94 -27.14
C ARG A 370 -11.14 -10.09 -26.59
N LEU A 371 -11.09 -8.85 -27.06
CA LEU A 371 -10.23 -7.80 -26.54
C LEU A 371 -10.99 -7.08 -25.43
N PHE A 372 -10.47 -7.17 -24.21
CA PHE A 372 -10.89 -6.31 -23.11
C PHE A 372 -9.86 -5.19 -22.93
N CYS A 373 -10.13 -4.29 -22.01
CA CYS A 373 -9.12 -3.37 -21.51
C CYS A 373 -9.15 -3.27 -19.99
N ALA A 374 -8.10 -2.69 -19.43
CA ALA A 374 -7.96 -2.46 -18.00
C ALA A 374 -7.18 -1.16 -17.79
N PHE A 375 -7.36 -0.50 -16.65
CA PHE A 375 -6.46 0.58 -16.26
C PHE A 375 -5.03 0.08 -16.08
N HIS A 376 -4.05 0.96 -16.27
CA HIS A 376 -2.64 0.62 -16.03
C HIS A 376 -2.35 0.26 -14.55
N HIS A 377 -3.14 0.78 -13.61
CA HIS A 377 -3.11 0.40 -12.20
C HIS A 377 -4.49 0.56 -11.55
N ASN A 378 -4.80 -0.28 -10.57
CA ASN A 378 -6.14 -0.39 -9.96
C ASN A 378 -6.59 0.88 -9.24
N THR A 379 -5.66 1.65 -8.66
CA THR A 379 -5.98 2.95 -8.06
C THR A 379 -6.34 4.03 -9.07
N MET A 380 -5.93 3.89 -10.34
CA MET A 380 -6.41 4.78 -11.40
C MET A 380 -7.89 4.48 -11.72
N GLN A 381 -8.30 3.20 -11.67
CA GLN A 381 -9.71 2.84 -11.73
C GLN A 381 -10.47 3.43 -10.55
N GLU A 382 -9.99 3.25 -9.31
CA GLU A 382 -10.59 3.83 -8.09
C GLU A 382 -10.73 5.37 -8.17
N PHE A 383 -9.72 6.07 -8.71
CA PHE A 383 -9.76 7.52 -8.98
C PHE A 383 -10.80 7.91 -10.05
N PHE A 384 -10.87 7.18 -11.18
CA PHE A 384 -11.89 7.44 -12.21
C PHE A 384 -13.31 7.11 -11.71
N SER A 385 -13.47 6.10 -10.86
CA SER A 385 -14.73 5.80 -10.16
C SER A 385 -15.17 6.95 -9.24
N ALA A 386 -14.22 7.62 -8.59
CA ALA A 386 -14.50 8.82 -7.79
C ALA A 386 -14.86 10.05 -8.65
N LEU A 387 -14.26 10.20 -9.85
CA LEU A 387 -14.69 11.22 -10.82
C LEU A 387 -16.13 10.99 -11.30
N TRP A 388 -16.56 9.74 -11.50
CA TRP A 388 -17.95 9.43 -11.85
C TRP A 388 -18.90 9.74 -10.70
N LEU A 389 -18.56 9.33 -9.48
CA LEU A 389 -19.36 9.62 -8.29
C LEU A 389 -19.46 11.13 -7.98
N LEU A 390 -18.48 11.93 -8.45
CA LEU A 390 -18.50 13.40 -8.42
C LEU A 390 -19.31 14.04 -9.57
N GLU A 391 -19.63 13.32 -10.64
CA GLU A 391 -20.64 13.74 -11.64
C GLU A 391 -22.04 13.22 -11.24
N LYS A 392 -22.11 12.16 -10.41
CA LYS A 392 -23.32 11.42 -10.03
C LYS A 392 -23.53 11.36 -8.52
N ALA A 393 -23.78 12.53 -7.93
CA ALA A 393 -24.04 12.71 -6.49
C ALA A 393 -25.12 11.77 -5.94
N GLU A 394 -26.13 11.46 -6.77
CA GLU A 394 -27.27 10.61 -6.43
C GLU A 394 -26.87 9.16 -6.08
N LEU A 395 -25.71 8.70 -6.54
CA LEU A 395 -25.19 7.35 -6.25
C LEU A 395 -24.47 7.25 -4.89
N LEU A 396 -24.23 8.37 -4.20
CA LEU A 396 -23.47 8.39 -2.94
C LEU A 396 -24.08 7.46 -1.87
N ASP A 397 -25.38 7.52 -1.66
CA ASP A 397 -26.05 6.77 -0.60
C ASP A 397 -26.01 5.25 -0.88
N GLU A 398 -26.07 4.86 -2.17
CA GLU A 398 -25.87 3.48 -2.60
C GLU A 398 -24.41 3.03 -2.33
N VAL A 399 -23.43 3.86 -2.68
CA VAL A 399 -22.01 3.52 -2.47
C VAL A 399 -21.66 3.40 -0.99
N LEU A 400 -22.21 4.26 -0.13
CA LEU A 400 -22.02 4.17 1.32
C LEU A 400 -22.64 2.89 1.89
N GLN A 401 -23.82 2.47 1.42
CA GLN A 401 -24.41 1.16 1.77
C GLN A 401 -23.55 -0.01 1.28
N LEU A 402 -22.99 0.06 0.06
CA LEU A 402 -22.08 -0.96 -0.46
C LEU A 402 -20.78 -1.07 0.35
N CYS A 403 -20.27 0.03 0.92
CA CYS A 403 -19.09 0.00 1.79
C CYS A 403 -19.30 -0.78 3.09
N GLN A 404 -20.56 -0.94 3.53
CA GLN A 404 -20.97 -1.69 4.74
C GLN A 404 -21.33 -3.16 4.46
N ASN A 405 -21.27 -3.61 3.19
CA ASN A 405 -21.44 -5.01 2.84
C ASN A 405 -20.06 -5.66 2.64
N GLU A 406 -19.79 -6.76 3.35
CA GLU A 406 -18.55 -7.53 3.25
C GLU A 406 -18.15 -7.91 1.81
N GLU A 407 -19.11 -8.22 0.93
CA GLU A 407 -18.86 -8.54 -0.49
C GLU A 407 -18.45 -7.31 -1.33
N SER A 408 -18.82 -6.10 -0.87
CA SER A 408 -18.66 -4.83 -1.59
C SER A 408 -17.79 -3.79 -0.87
N LYS A 409 -17.20 -4.13 0.28
CA LYS A 409 -16.39 -3.24 1.13
C LYS A 409 -15.21 -2.58 0.42
N HIS A 410 -14.74 -3.16 -0.69
CA HIS A 410 -13.71 -2.55 -1.56
C HIS A 410 -14.13 -1.21 -2.15
N MET A 411 -15.44 -0.90 -2.21
CA MET A 411 -15.95 0.42 -2.59
C MET A 411 -15.43 1.54 -1.67
N LYS A 412 -15.02 1.24 -0.42
CA LYS A 412 -14.49 2.24 0.51
C LYS A 412 -13.24 2.95 -0.01
N HIS A 413 -12.46 2.32 -0.89
CA HIS A 413 -11.28 2.93 -1.51
C HIS A 413 -11.61 4.11 -2.47
N VAL A 414 -12.87 4.24 -2.91
CA VAL A 414 -13.32 5.37 -3.75
C VAL A 414 -13.53 6.64 -2.90
N ILE A 415 -13.86 6.51 -1.61
CA ILE A 415 -14.26 7.62 -0.75
C ILE A 415 -13.11 8.62 -0.46
N PRO A 416 -11.86 8.22 -0.13
CA PRO A 416 -10.76 9.17 0.04
C PRO A 416 -10.50 10.01 -1.22
N PHE A 417 -10.61 9.40 -2.41
CA PHE A 417 -10.53 10.13 -3.68
C PHE A 417 -11.70 11.13 -3.82
N LEU A 418 -12.94 10.72 -3.56
CA LEU A 418 -14.09 11.62 -3.63
C LEU A 418 -13.98 12.81 -2.66
N CYS A 419 -13.46 12.59 -1.45
CA CYS A 419 -13.11 13.64 -0.50
C CYS A 419 -12.04 14.59 -1.09
N GLY A 420 -10.95 14.04 -1.63
CA GLY A 420 -9.85 14.83 -2.17
C GLY A 420 -10.21 15.63 -3.42
N LEU A 421 -11.06 15.09 -4.30
CA LEU A 421 -11.52 15.77 -5.51
C LEU A 421 -12.35 17.03 -5.18
N GLN A 422 -13.09 17.00 -4.06
CA GLN A 422 -13.89 18.12 -3.56
C GLN A 422 -13.07 19.17 -2.77
N SER A 423 -11.79 18.92 -2.48
CA SER A 423 -10.91 19.94 -1.90
C SER A 423 -10.85 21.19 -2.81
N ARG A 424 -10.62 22.36 -2.20
CA ARG A 424 -10.62 23.65 -2.92
C ARG A 424 -9.64 23.65 -4.11
N THR A 425 -8.43 23.15 -3.90
CA THR A 425 -7.36 23.06 -4.91
C THR A 425 -7.78 22.19 -6.09
N ASN A 426 -8.27 20.97 -5.83
CA ASN A 426 -8.65 20.04 -6.89
C ASN A 426 -9.90 20.50 -7.63
N THR A 427 -10.87 21.11 -6.94
CA THR A 427 -12.06 21.71 -7.56
C THR A 427 -11.67 22.78 -8.60
N ASP A 428 -10.71 23.66 -8.28
CA ASP A 428 -10.25 24.70 -9.21
C ASP A 428 -9.51 24.12 -10.44
N HIS A 429 -8.90 22.94 -10.31
CA HIS A 429 -8.28 22.16 -11.40
C HIS A 429 -9.27 21.31 -12.21
N LEU A 430 -10.42 20.94 -11.64
CA LEU A 430 -11.40 20.03 -12.25
C LEU A 430 -12.63 20.73 -12.85
N LYS A 431 -12.85 22.02 -12.55
CA LYS A 431 -13.95 22.85 -13.11
C LYS A 431 -14.10 22.84 -14.64
N CYS A 432 -13.05 22.46 -15.37
CA CYS A 432 -13.05 22.33 -16.83
C CYS A 432 -13.66 21.00 -17.32
N LEU A 433 -13.64 19.97 -16.47
CA LEU A 433 -14.26 18.66 -16.68
C LEU A 433 -15.67 18.60 -16.06
N LEU A 434 -15.80 19.06 -14.81
CA LEU A 434 -17.01 18.99 -14.01
C LEU A 434 -17.44 20.42 -13.62
N PRO A 435 -18.45 21.02 -14.27
CA PRO A 435 -18.94 22.35 -13.92
C PRO A 435 -19.47 22.39 -12.48
N LEU A 436 -19.21 23.51 -11.80
CA LEU A 436 -19.29 23.69 -10.34
C LEU A 436 -20.70 23.62 -9.68
N ASN A 437 -21.72 23.12 -10.38
CA ASN A 437 -23.10 23.60 -10.18
C ASN A 437 -23.89 22.99 -9.01
N GLU A 438 -23.46 21.89 -8.37
CA GLU A 438 -24.28 21.23 -7.33
C GLU A 438 -23.55 20.83 -6.03
N PHE A 439 -22.25 20.53 -6.06
CA PHE A 439 -21.58 19.93 -4.88
C PHE A 439 -21.24 20.88 -3.73
N LYS A 440 -20.92 22.16 -4.00
CA LYS A 440 -20.49 23.09 -2.94
C LYS A 440 -21.58 23.43 -1.92
N GLU A 441 -22.86 23.32 -2.29
CA GLU A 441 -23.98 23.54 -1.36
C GLU A 441 -24.27 22.31 -0.47
N ASN A 442 -23.68 21.14 -0.78
CA ASN A 442 -23.89 19.88 -0.07
C ASN A 442 -22.62 19.23 0.51
N ALA A 443 -21.43 19.83 0.37
CA ALA A 443 -20.16 19.18 0.73
C ALA A 443 -20.03 18.83 2.24
N ASP A 444 -20.55 19.68 3.14
CA ASP A 444 -20.57 19.39 4.58
C ASP A 444 -21.59 18.26 4.91
N ASN A 445 -22.69 18.17 4.15
CA ASN A 445 -23.65 17.07 4.25
C ASN A 445 -23.07 15.75 3.70
N PHE A 446 -22.27 15.81 2.64
CA PHE A 446 -21.50 14.66 2.13
C PHE A 446 -20.54 14.10 3.20
N LEU A 447 -19.69 14.94 3.80
CA LEU A 447 -18.77 14.48 4.83
C LEU A 447 -19.51 13.97 6.07
N LYS A 448 -20.61 14.60 6.46
CA LYS A 448 -21.46 14.11 7.53
C LYS A 448 -22.02 12.71 7.22
N LYS A 449 -22.53 12.46 6.01
CA LYS A 449 -22.97 11.12 5.57
C LYS A 449 -21.83 10.10 5.64
N VAL A 450 -20.62 10.47 5.23
CA VAL A 450 -19.42 9.61 5.36
C VAL A 450 -19.13 9.31 6.83
N PHE A 451 -19.07 10.32 7.72
CA PHE A 451 -18.79 10.11 9.15
C PHE A 451 -19.86 9.24 9.80
N ASN A 452 -21.14 9.57 9.66
CA ASN A 452 -22.24 8.75 10.17
C ASN A 452 -22.13 7.30 9.66
N THR A 453 -21.76 7.09 8.40
CA THR A 453 -21.60 5.73 7.84
C THR A 453 -20.46 4.96 8.52
N PHE A 454 -19.31 5.59 8.81
CA PHE A 454 -18.14 4.89 9.38
C PHE A 454 -17.99 5.04 10.91
N LEU A 455 -18.88 5.80 11.57
CA LEU A 455 -18.98 5.95 13.03
C LEU A 455 -20.17 5.16 13.62
N ASP A 456 -21.37 5.25 13.03
CA ASP A 456 -22.61 4.66 13.57
C ASP A 456 -22.83 3.19 13.13
N ASN A 457 -21.85 2.31 13.34
CA ASN A 457 -22.05 0.86 13.13
C ASN A 457 -22.91 0.26 14.27
N GLN A 458 -24.22 0.55 14.24
CA GLN A 458 -25.21 0.11 15.23
C GLN A 458 -25.60 -1.39 15.15
N GLN A 459 -24.89 -2.21 14.37
CA GLN A 459 -25.22 -3.64 14.18
C GLN A 459 -23.97 -4.55 14.18
N GLY A 460 -23.35 -4.73 15.35
CA GLY A 460 -22.28 -5.72 15.58
C GLY A 460 -21.08 -5.14 16.32
N ASP A 461 -20.21 -6.01 16.85
CA ASP A 461 -18.94 -5.65 17.52
C ASP A 461 -17.86 -5.17 16.51
N GLU A 462 -18.22 -4.40 15.47
CA GLU A 462 -17.29 -3.93 14.45
C GLU A 462 -16.58 -2.62 14.82
N TYR A 463 -15.31 -2.54 14.42
CA TYR A 463 -14.37 -1.48 14.81
C TYR A 463 -14.60 -0.19 13.99
N VAL A 464 -14.58 0.95 14.67
CA VAL A 464 -14.65 2.28 14.03
C VAL A 464 -13.30 2.62 13.39
N ASP A 465 -13.25 2.68 12.06
CA ASP A 465 -12.03 2.97 11.28
C ASP A 465 -11.66 4.48 11.35
N ILE A 466 -11.21 4.93 12.54
CA ILE A 466 -10.80 6.32 12.81
C ILE A 466 -9.63 6.73 11.90
N ALA A 467 -8.75 5.78 11.55
CA ALA A 467 -7.65 6.00 10.61
C ALA A 467 -8.15 6.40 9.21
N PHE A 468 -9.15 5.69 8.68
CA PHE A 468 -9.78 6.01 7.40
C PHE A 468 -10.55 7.33 7.41
N ILE A 469 -11.24 7.68 8.50
CA ILE A 469 -11.91 8.98 8.61
C ILE A 469 -10.87 10.12 8.65
N CYS A 470 -9.76 9.93 9.39
CA CYS A 470 -8.65 10.88 9.36
C CYS A 470 -8.07 11.04 7.94
N GLN A 471 -7.93 9.93 7.19
CA GLN A 471 -7.50 9.98 5.79
C GLN A 471 -8.48 10.78 4.92
N CYS A 472 -9.80 10.55 5.04
CA CYS A 472 -10.81 11.29 4.28
C CYS A 472 -10.77 12.81 4.58
N LEU A 473 -10.63 13.18 5.85
CA LEU A 473 -10.45 14.58 6.28
C LEU A 473 -9.16 15.20 5.74
N TYR A 474 -8.08 14.43 5.71
CA TYR A 474 -6.80 14.87 5.15
C TYR A 474 -6.85 15.02 3.63
N GLU A 475 -7.57 14.18 2.90
CA GLU A 475 -7.79 14.39 1.47
C GLU A 475 -8.63 15.66 1.21
N TYR A 476 -9.67 15.89 2.00
CA TYR A 476 -10.58 17.04 1.81
C TYR A 476 -9.94 18.41 2.10
N GLN A 477 -8.90 18.48 2.95
CA GLN A 477 -8.13 19.70 3.25
C GLN A 477 -9.00 20.90 3.73
N SER A 478 -9.96 20.65 4.63
CA SER A 478 -10.73 21.72 5.31
C SER A 478 -10.75 21.54 6.83
N ALA A 479 -10.64 22.65 7.57
CA ALA A 479 -10.61 22.64 9.03
C ALA A 479 -11.98 22.40 9.66
N GLY A 480 -13.07 22.93 9.08
CA GLY A 480 -14.42 22.87 9.63
C GLY A 480 -14.89 21.44 9.92
N PRO A 481 -14.87 20.52 8.94
CA PRO A 481 -15.23 19.12 9.15
C PRO A 481 -14.30 18.38 10.13
N CYS A 482 -13.02 18.76 10.20
CA CYS A 482 -12.11 18.19 11.22
C CYS A 482 -12.57 18.56 12.64
N CYS A 483 -12.99 19.82 12.85
CA CYS A 483 -13.55 20.26 14.12
C CYS A 483 -14.83 19.49 14.47
N SER A 484 -15.77 19.36 13.52
CA SER A 484 -17.03 18.65 13.75
C SER A 484 -16.81 17.17 14.10
N PHE A 485 -15.94 16.48 13.37
CA PHE A 485 -15.55 15.10 13.67
C PHE A 485 -14.92 14.97 15.07
N LEU A 486 -14.00 15.87 15.43
CA LEU A 486 -13.39 15.89 16.77
C LEU A 486 -14.42 16.16 17.87
N GLU A 487 -15.47 16.95 17.63
CA GLU A 487 -16.56 17.15 18.59
C GLU A 487 -17.42 15.89 18.76
N GLU A 488 -17.73 15.20 17.66
CA GLU A 488 -18.53 13.97 17.63
C GLU A 488 -17.88 12.83 18.41
N ILE A 489 -16.56 12.62 18.24
CA ILE A 489 -15.78 11.63 19.01
C ILE A 489 -15.34 12.12 20.40
N ASN A 490 -15.90 13.23 20.91
CA ASN A 490 -15.55 13.84 22.20
C ASN A 490 -14.05 14.13 22.40
N TYR A 491 -13.35 14.47 21.32
CA TYR A 491 -11.90 14.69 21.26
C TYR A 491 -11.06 13.47 21.66
N HIS A 492 -11.59 12.26 21.45
CA HIS A 492 -10.92 10.99 21.72
C HIS A 492 -10.59 10.25 20.41
N LEU A 493 -9.38 10.44 19.89
CA LEU A 493 -8.86 9.63 18.79
C LEU A 493 -8.31 8.32 19.36
N ASP A 494 -9.08 7.25 19.25
CA ASP A 494 -8.58 5.91 19.51
C ASP A 494 -7.98 5.32 18.24
N LEU A 495 -6.68 5.03 18.26
CA LEU A 495 -5.98 4.30 17.20
C LEU A 495 -5.24 3.11 17.82
N SER A 496 -5.77 2.56 18.91
CA SER A 496 -5.19 1.38 19.57
C SER A 496 -5.24 0.18 18.62
N GLU A 497 -4.18 -0.63 18.65
CA GLU A 497 -3.94 -1.80 17.78
C GLU A 497 -3.73 -1.49 16.28
N GLU A 498 -3.76 -0.22 15.86
CA GLU A 498 -3.56 0.19 14.46
C GLU A 498 -2.10 0.15 13.97
N HIS A 499 -1.93 -0.12 12.67
CA HIS A 499 -0.66 -0.04 11.95
C HIS A 499 -0.56 1.28 11.16
N LEU A 500 -0.01 2.32 11.80
CA LEU A 500 0.02 3.67 11.26
C LEU A 500 1.27 3.93 10.40
N ASP A 501 1.09 3.89 9.07
CA ASP A 501 2.08 4.38 8.11
C ASP A 501 2.20 5.93 8.16
N PRO A 502 3.21 6.56 7.54
CA PRO A 502 3.39 8.01 7.57
C PRO A 502 2.27 8.80 6.91
N TYR A 503 1.57 8.24 5.93
CA TYR A 503 0.45 8.90 5.29
C TYR A 503 -0.71 8.99 6.27
N THR A 504 -1.05 7.87 6.92
CA THR A 504 -2.03 7.85 8.02
C THR A 504 -1.58 8.75 9.18
N CYS A 505 -0.31 8.74 9.57
CA CYS A 505 0.21 9.64 10.61
C CYS A 505 0.15 11.11 10.22
N SER A 506 0.33 11.44 8.93
CA SER A 506 0.19 12.81 8.42
C SER A 506 -1.27 13.25 8.44
N ALA A 507 -2.19 12.33 8.12
CA ALA A 507 -3.63 12.57 8.21
C ALA A 507 -4.10 12.77 9.66
N VAL A 508 -3.70 11.89 10.58
CA VAL A 508 -3.97 11.98 12.02
C VAL A 508 -3.39 13.28 12.60
N SER A 509 -2.13 13.60 12.28
CA SER A 509 -1.47 14.84 12.69
C SER A 509 -2.16 16.09 12.14
N TYR A 510 -2.64 16.05 10.89
CA TYR A 510 -3.43 17.12 10.29
C TYR A 510 -4.73 17.33 11.06
N VAL A 511 -5.52 16.30 11.30
CA VAL A 511 -6.79 16.39 12.07
C VAL A 511 -6.53 16.95 13.48
N ILE A 512 -5.53 16.44 14.20
CA ILE A 512 -5.13 16.97 15.52
C ILE A 512 -4.78 18.46 15.44
N SER A 513 -4.05 18.89 14.41
CA SER A 513 -3.68 20.30 14.25
C SER A 513 -4.86 21.24 13.98
N GLN A 514 -6.03 20.71 13.60
CA GLN A 514 -7.27 21.49 13.41
C GLN A 514 -8.11 21.64 14.69
N SER A 515 -7.74 21.05 15.83
CA SER A 515 -8.57 21.03 17.06
C SER A 515 -8.84 22.40 17.73
N GLY A 516 -8.25 23.47 17.18
CA GLY A 516 -8.39 24.84 17.69
C GLY A 516 -7.81 24.99 19.09
N ASN A 517 -8.66 25.32 20.06
CA ASN A 517 -8.26 25.53 21.46
C ASN A 517 -8.50 24.30 22.35
N LYS A 518 -9.17 23.25 21.86
CA LYS A 518 -9.46 22.04 22.64
C LYS A 518 -8.38 21.00 22.40
N GLN A 519 -7.87 20.39 23.47
CA GLN A 519 -6.87 19.33 23.38
C GLN A 519 -7.50 17.96 23.11
N VAL A 520 -6.90 17.20 22.20
CA VAL A 520 -7.29 15.86 21.72
C VAL A 520 -6.59 14.78 22.54
N HIS A 521 -7.32 13.82 23.09
CA HIS A 521 -6.71 12.59 23.60
C HIS A 521 -6.41 11.66 22.41
N LEU A 522 -5.17 11.19 22.32
CA LEU A 522 -4.72 10.25 21.30
C LEU A 522 -4.25 8.97 21.99
N SER A 523 -4.99 7.87 21.79
CA SER A 523 -4.56 6.54 22.21
C SER A 523 -3.77 5.86 21.09
N LEU A 524 -2.59 5.35 21.44
CA LEU A 524 -1.73 4.53 20.60
C LEU A 524 -1.37 3.22 21.33
N GLU A 525 -2.32 2.65 22.09
CA GLU A 525 -2.08 1.41 22.83
C GLU A 525 -1.89 0.24 21.87
N ASN A 526 -0.77 -0.49 22.02
CA ASN A 526 -0.36 -1.59 21.13
C ASN A 526 -0.15 -1.20 19.64
N SER A 527 -0.30 0.06 19.26
CA SER A 527 -0.22 0.53 17.87
C SER A 527 1.22 0.58 17.35
N ALA A 528 1.42 0.17 16.11
CA ALA A 528 2.71 0.26 15.44
C ALA A 528 2.86 1.61 14.74
N VAL A 529 3.71 2.49 15.29
CA VAL A 529 3.97 3.83 14.73
C VAL A 529 5.46 4.06 14.44
N SER A 530 5.76 4.52 13.23
CA SER A 530 7.13 4.83 12.80
C SER A 530 7.65 6.14 13.39
N LEU A 531 8.98 6.29 13.59
CA LEU A 531 9.51 7.56 14.14
C LEU A 531 9.21 8.82 13.30
N THR A 532 8.99 8.70 11.99
CA THR A 532 8.56 9.84 11.15
C THR A 532 7.09 10.13 11.36
N GLY A 533 6.24 9.11 11.42
CA GLY A 533 4.84 9.24 11.78
C GLY A 533 4.67 9.90 13.15
N LEU A 534 5.38 9.39 14.15
CA LEU A 534 5.54 10.00 15.47
C LEU A 534 6.03 11.44 15.36
N LYS A 535 7.18 11.72 14.74
CA LYS A 535 7.70 13.10 14.58
C LYS A 535 6.67 14.05 13.94
N THR A 536 5.88 13.57 13.00
CA THR A 536 4.80 14.33 12.36
C THR A 536 3.64 14.61 13.32
N ILE A 537 3.20 13.64 14.13
CA ILE A 537 2.19 13.82 15.19
C ILE A 537 2.73 14.74 16.30
N LEU A 538 3.96 14.48 16.79
CA LEU A 538 4.64 15.21 17.86
C LEU A 538 4.92 16.67 17.52
N LYS A 539 5.04 17.04 16.24
CA LYS A 539 5.06 18.45 15.78
C LYS A 539 3.86 19.25 16.29
N HIS A 540 2.74 18.57 16.57
CA HIS A 540 1.48 19.14 17.03
C HIS A 540 1.15 18.74 18.49
N SER A 541 2.14 18.32 19.29
CA SER A 541 1.99 17.88 20.69
C SER A 541 1.25 18.88 21.59
N LYS A 542 1.35 20.20 21.32
CA LYS A 542 0.60 21.24 22.04
C LYS A 542 -0.93 21.09 21.98
N TYR A 543 -1.44 20.39 20.97
CA TYR A 543 -2.87 20.07 20.81
C TYR A 543 -3.26 18.73 21.45
N LEU A 544 -2.31 17.97 22.00
CA LEU A 544 -2.59 16.69 22.66
C LEU A 544 -2.89 16.87 24.15
N ARG A 545 -3.93 16.18 24.63
CA ARG A 545 -4.25 16.01 26.05
C ARG A 545 -3.54 14.76 26.56
N TYR A 546 -3.08 14.79 27.81
CA TYR A 546 -2.39 13.65 28.44
C TYR A 546 -1.21 13.15 27.59
N PHE A 547 -0.45 14.09 27.01
CA PHE A 547 0.66 13.81 26.11
C PHE A 547 1.66 12.79 26.68
N SER A 548 1.90 12.85 28.00
CA SER A 548 2.74 11.91 28.73
C SER A 548 2.23 10.46 28.73
N THR A 549 0.91 10.25 28.64
CA THR A 549 0.26 8.95 28.53
C THR A 549 0.41 8.40 27.11
N THR A 550 0.19 9.22 26.08
CA THR A 550 0.47 8.84 24.68
C THR A 550 1.96 8.47 24.51
N LEU A 551 2.88 9.24 25.10
CA LEU A 551 4.31 8.89 25.12
C LEU A 551 4.57 7.58 25.88
N CYS A 552 3.86 7.31 26.98
CA CYS A 552 3.98 6.06 27.74
C CYS A 552 3.52 4.84 26.91
N GLN A 553 2.42 4.96 26.17
CA GLN A 553 1.96 3.91 25.24
C GLN A 553 3.01 3.65 24.15
N VAL A 554 3.48 4.72 23.49
CA VAL A 554 4.53 4.67 22.45
C VAL A 554 5.81 4.01 22.99
N TRP A 555 6.29 4.43 24.16
CA TRP A 555 7.48 3.86 24.79
C TRP A 555 7.28 2.41 25.21
N THR A 556 6.11 2.04 25.72
CA THR A 556 5.79 0.65 26.10
C THR A 556 5.87 -0.26 24.88
N VAL A 557 5.20 0.10 23.79
CA VAL A 557 5.25 -0.64 22.51
C VAL A 557 6.65 -0.62 21.90
N ALA A 558 7.37 0.50 22.01
CA ALA A 558 8.76 0.60 21.55
C ALA A 558 9.68 -0.34 22.33
N LEU A 559 9.67 -0.32 23.66
CA LEU A 559 10.58 -1.09 24.51
C LEU A 559 10.33 -2.60 24.47
N GLN A 560 9.08 -3.05 24.32
CA GLN A 560 8.76 -4.47 24.17
C GLN A 560 9.46 -5.11 22.95
N CYS A 561 9.67 -4.33 21.89
CA CYS A 561 9.77 -4.87 20.53
C CYS A 561 10.82 -4.19 19.62
N GLU A 562 11.21 -2.94 19.84
CA GLU A 562 12.18 -2.26 18.96
C GLU A 562 13.64 -2.58 19.31
N GLU A 563 14.50 -2.45 18.29
CA GLU A 563 15.94 -2.50 18.51
C GLU A 563 16.48 -1.24 19.20
N LEU A 564 17.61 -1.41 19.90
CA LEU A 564 18.34 -0.34 20.59
C LEU A 564 18.58 0.90 19.70
N ASN A 565 18.79 0.70 18.39
CA ASN A 565 18.95 1.80 17.44
C ASN A 565 17.67 2.64 17.25
N TYR A 566 16.49 2.04 17.21
CA TYR A 566 15.23 2.81 17.22
C TYR A 566 15.08 3.51 18.56
N LEU A 567 15.24 2.78 19.67
CA LEU A 567 15.03 3.31 21.02
C LEU A 567 15.91 4.53 21.31
N ARG A 568 17.16 4.54 20.85
CA ARG A 568 18.05 5.72 20.90
C ARG A 568 17.51 6.90 20.08
N ASN A 569 16.94 6.67 18.90
CA ASN A 569 16.34 7.76 18.11
C ASN A 569 14.96 8.20 18.66
N LEU A 570 14.20 7.31 19.31
CA LEU A 570 12.99 7.70 20.04
C LEU A 570 13.35 8.60 21.21
N LEU A 571 14.39 8.24 21.96
CA LEU A 571 14.94 9.04 23.06
C LEU A 571 15.33 10.46 22.59
N LEU A 572 16.07 10.56 21.48
CA LEU A 572 16.42 11.84 20.87
C LEU A 572 15.19 12.62 20.36
N LEU A 573 14.18 11.93 19.82
CA LEU A 573 12.92 12.56 19.36
C LEU A 573 12.08 13.10 20.53
N CYS A 574 12.13 12.43 21.68
CA CYS A 574 11.46 12.81 22.92
C CYS A 574 12.35 13.69 23.84
N GLY A 575 13.45 14.28 23.34
CA GLY A 575 14.26 15.21 24.13
C GLY A 575 14.96 14.60 25.35
N ASN A 576 15.36 13.32 25.26
CA ASN A 576 15.87 12.49 26.36
C ASN A 576 14.85 12.14 27.46
N GLU A 577 13.54 12.30 27.22
CA GLU A 577 12.46 11.82 28.10
C GLU A 577 12.06 10.37 27.75
N MET A 578 12.09 9.49 28.75
CA MET A 578 11.63 8.10 28.66
C MET A 578 10.42 7.88 29.57
N HIS A 579 9.31 7.41 29.01
CA HIS A 579 8.06 7.18 29.76
C HIS A 579 7.83 5.68 29.95
N ILE A 580 7.63 5.21 31.18
CA ILE A 580 7.45 3.78 31.49
C ILE A 580 6.22 3.59 32.36
N SER A 581 5.31 2.71 31.96
CA SER A 581 4.21 2.27 32.83
C SER A 581 4.77 1.42 33.97
N MET A 582 4.36 1.69 35.21
CA MET A 582 4.73 0.88 36.36
C MET A 582 4.12 -0.54 36.31
N SER A 583 3.20 -0.79 35.37
CA SER A 583 2.65 -2.12 35.08
C SER A 583 3.41 -2.90 34.00
N SER A 584 4.52 -2.34 33.48
CA SER A 584 5.36 -2.95 32.44
C SER A 584 5.89 -4.34 32.79
N GLN A 585 6.01 -5.20 31.79
CA GLN A 585 6.59 -6.53 31.92
C GLN A 585 8.13 -6.46 32.06
N THR A 586 8.74 -7.49 32.64
CA THR A 586 10.19 -7.53 32.96
C THR A 586 11.09 -7.32 31.74
N ASP A 587 10.69 -7.82 30.56
CA ASP A 587 11.42 -7.64 29.30
C ASP A 587 11.44 -6.18 28.81
N VAL A 588 10.38 -5.43 29.07
CA VAL A 588 10.30 -3.97 28.82
C VAL A 588 11.31 -3.23 29.69
N LEU A 589 11.37 -3.60 30.98
CA LEU A 589 12.31 -3.00 31.95
C LEU A 589 13.76 -3.35 31.60
N GLU A 590 14.04 -4.60 31.19
CA GLU A 590 15.37 -4.99 30.73
C GLU A 590 15.84 -4.18 29.51
N GLN A 591 14.95 -3.88 28.56
CA GLN A 591 15.29 -3.02 27.41
C GLN A 591 15.48 -1.56 27.81
N ALA A 592 14.63 -1.03 28.71
CA ALA A 592 14.79 0.31 29.24
C ALA A 592 16.14 0.47 29.94
N GLY A 593 16.50 -0.47 30.82
CA GLY A 593 17.77 -0.49 31.53
C GLY A 593 18.98 -0.54 30.60
N LYS A 594 18.93 -1.28 29.48
CA LYS A 594 19.99 -1.27 28.45
C LYS A 594 20.18 0.10 27.82
N ILE A 595 19.09 0.83 27.55
CA ILE A 595 19.18 2.19 27.01
C ILE A 595 19.71 3.15 28.08
N ILE A 596 19.12 3.15 29.28
CA ILE A 596 19.48 4.05 30.38
C ILE A 596 20.96 3.90 30.78
N THR A 597 21.45 2.68 30.96
CA THR A 597 22.84 2.43 31.37
C THR A 597 23.89 2.60 30.28
N GLN A 598 23.49 2.64 29.00
CA GLN A 598 24.40 2.80 27.84
C GLN A 598 24.32 4.18 27.19
N ASN A 599 23.42 5.06 27.64
CA ASN A 599 23.32 6.41 27.09
C ASN A 599 24.47 7.28 27.62
N THR A 600 25.03 8.12 26.76
CA THR A 600 26.10 9.05 27.13
C THR A 600 25.58 10.30 27.84
N GLU A 601 24.30 10.64 27.63
CA GLU A 601 23.57 11.72 28.29
C GLU A 601 22.61 11.15 29.33
N GLN A 602 22.41 11.85 30.44
CA GLN A 602 21.50 11.42 31.50
C GLN A 602 20.04 11.56 31.07
N ILE A 603 19.26 10.50 31.27
CA ILE A 603 17.86 10.38 30.82
C ILE A 603 16.89 10.98 31.86
N ILE A 604 15.83 11.64 31.41
CA ILE A 604 14.69 12.01 32.25
C ILE A 604 13.71 10.83 32.23
N LEU A 605 13.49 10.17 33.37
CA LEU A 605 12.63 8.99 33.47
C LEU A 605 11.28 9.36 34.08
N HIS A 606 10.18 9.15 33.36
CA HIS A 606 8.82 9.37 33.85
C HIS A 606 8.10 8.04 34.10
N LEU A 607 7.64 7.81 35.33
CA LEU A 607 6.91 6.61 35.71
C LEU A 607 5.40 6.87 35.79
N HIS A 608 4.61 6.08 35.05
CA HIS A 608 3.15 6.21 34.96
C HIS A 608 2.45 5.12 35.76
N CYS A 609 1.63 5.50 36.74
CA CYS A 609 1.01 4.57 37.68
C CYS A 609 -0.44 4.25 37.27
N ASP A 610 -0.60 3.24 36.41
CA ASP A 610 -1.90 2.86 35.83
C ASP A 610 -2.73 1.90 36.74
N LYS A 611 -2.22 1.61 37.94
CA LYS A 611 -2.82 0.70 38.93
C LYS A 611 -2.63 1.24 40.35
N ASP A 612 -3.34 0.64 41.30
CA ASP A 612 -3.13 0.87 42.73
C ASP A 612 -1.65 0.61 43.10
N PRO A 613 -0.91 1.58 43.68
CA PRO A 613 0.50 1.42 44.06
C PRO A 613 0.79 0.20 44.93
N GLN A 614 -0.21 -0.32 45.65
CA GLN A 614 -0.07 -1.53 46.48
C GLN A 614 0.13 -2.82 45.66
N GLN A 615 -0.10 -2.80 44.34
CA GLN A 615 0.10 -3.95 43.44
C GLN A 615 1.48 -3.99 42.76
N LEU A 616 2.36 -3.04 43.09
CA LEU A 616 3.70 -2.95 42.50
C LEU A 616 4.63 -4.04 43.04
N THR A 617 5.45 -4.62 42.16
CA THR A 617 6.41 -5.66 42.55
C THR A 617 7.70 -5.04 43.10
N GLU A 618 8.24 -5.67 44.15
CA GLU A 618 9.56 -5.30 44.71
C GLU A 618 10.68 -5.36 43.65
N LEU A 619 10.54 -6.27 42.67
CA LEU A 619 11.40 -6.36 41.50
C LEU A 619 11.45 -5.05 40.70
N PHE A 620 10.29 -4.43 40.42
CA PHE A 620 10.23 -3.16 39.67
C PHE A 620 11.00 -2.06 40.39
N PHE A 621 10.77 -1.89 41.70
CA PHE A 621 11.47 -0.88 42.51
C PHE A 621 12.99 -1.11 42.52
N ASN A 622 13.44 -2.34 42.77
CA ASN A 622 14.87 -2.67 42.77
C ASN A 622 15.51 -2.42 41.38
N THR A 623 14.79 -2.69 40.29
CA THR A 623 15.25 -2.38 38.94
C THR A 623 15.38 -0.87 38.70
N VAL A 624 14.36 -0.07 39.02
CA VAL A 624 14.41 1.39 38.86
C VAL A 624 15.50 2.03 39.75
N LEU A 625 15.65 1.56 40.99
CA LEU A 625 16.70 2.05 41.90
C LEU A 625 18.11 1.81 41.33
N SER A 626 18.33 0.74 40.57
CA SER A 626 19.61 0.48 39.89
C SER A 626 19.95 1.50 38.80
N TRP A 627 18.96 2.23 38.29
CA TRP A 627 19.11 3.22 37.22
C TRP A 627 19.39 4.63 37.71
N LEU A 628 19.19 4.91 39.01
CA LEU A 628 19.41 6.24 39.61
C LEU A 628 20.75 6.92 39.24
N PRO A 629 21.91 6.22 39.10
CA PRO A 629 23.17 6.87 38.70
C PRO A 629 23.21 7.39 37.25
N TYR A 630 22.27 6.95 36.41
CA TYR A 630 22.27 7.16 34.95
C TYR A 630 21.12 8.07 34.47
N ILE A 631 20.22 8.48 35.35
CA ILE A 631 19.12 9.40 35.07
C ILE A 631 19.41 10.79 35.63
N SER A 632 18.91 11.83 34.96
CA SER A 632 19.03 13.24 35.37
C SER A 632 17.87 13.68 36.26
N SER A 633 16.70 13.06 36.07
CA SER A 633 15.49 13.25 36.88
C SER A 633 14.62 11.98 36.84
N LEU A 634 13.81 11.82 37.89
CA LEU A 634 12.75 10.82 38.05
C LEU A 634 11.40 11.52 38.30
#